data_AF-A0A5C3R4A3-F1
#
_entry.id   AF-A0A5C3R4A3-F1
#
_cell.length_a   1.000
_cell.length_b   1.000
_cell.length_c   1.000
_cell.angle_alpha   90.00
_cell.angle_beta   90.00
_cell.angle_gamma   90.00
#
_symmetry.space_group_name_H-M   'P 1'
#
loop_
_entity.id
_entity.type
_entity.pdbx_description
1 polymer ?
#
loop_
_entity_poly.entity_id
_entity_poly.type
_entity_poly.pdbx_seq_one_letter_code
_entity_poly.pdbx_strand_id
1 'polypeptide(L)'
;MDFAIYSLALASLGWTVLATDTSLVINKVLSPNVNRHAGSLPGKIHIRELDWTVSADQWNWTHPTSITTPLPPHGTKQAPEAALDRTTRNDTNDNTHLQQAGSPVNKTSPPFDLIIMSDTLYVPELLTPLLDTIYALCTANSNPKGSSLDPTSQGTSSDHSPSSLPPPTVYVGLERRDPAFMESAISLARDKYGFVTTRISGRRLAVAVGKAGVKWEDIWDDVEVWKWVLKPKGETQ
;
A
#
# COMPACT_ATOMS: atom_id res chain seq x y z
N MET A 1 -19.66 2.64 -7.77
CA MET A 1 -18.75 1.48 -7.79
C MET A 1 -17.83 1.67 -6.61
N ASP A 2 -17.83 0.74 -5.66
CA ASP A 2 -17.22 0.96 -4.35
C ASP A 2 -15.70 0.74 -4.41
N PHE A 3 -14.96 1.80 -4.71
CA PHE A 3 -13.53 1.85 -4.44
C PHE A 3 -13.34 1.70 -2.91
N ALA A 4 -12.37 0.89 -2.48
CA ALA A 4 -12.07 0.45 -1.10
C ALA A 4 -12.49 -0.97 -0.69
N ILE A 5 -13.09 -1.78 -1.57
CA ILE A 5 -13.63 -3.10 -1.19
C ILE A 5 -12.60 -4.01 -0.49
N TYR A 6 -11.36 -4.06 -1.00
CA TYR A 6 -10.30 -4.89 -0.41
C TYR A 6 -9.91 -4.40 0.98
N SER A 7 -9.78 -3.08 1.17
CA SER A 7 -9.39 -2.50 2.45
C SER A 7 -10.45 -2.74 3.52
N LEU A 8 -11.73 -2.58 3.16
CA LEU A 8 -12.86 -2.86 4.04
C LEU A 8 -12.95 -4.36 4.38
N ALA A 9 -12.78 -5.23 3.39
CA ALA A 9 -12.81 -6.69 3.59
C ALA A 9 -11.65 -7.17 4.49
N LEU A 10 -10.44 -6.66 4.31
CA LEU A 10 -9.31 -7.01 5.18
C LEU A 10 -9.52 -6.47 6.60
N ALA A 11 -9.97 -5.23 6.75
CA ALA A 11 -10.25 -4.66 8.06
C ALA A 11 -11.42 -5.36 8.77
N SER A 12 -12.42 -5.88 8.05
CA SER A 12 -13.49 -6.69 8.64
C SER A 12 -12.99 -8.03 9.19
N LEU A 13 -11.87 -8.53 8.66
CA LEU A 13 -11.13 -9.68 9.17
C LEU A 13 -10.14 -9.34 10.29
N GLY A 14 -10.12 -8.09 10.77
CA GLY A 14 -9.27 -7.66 11.90
C GLY A 14 -7.88 -7.14 11.51
N TRP A 15 -7.59 -6.99 10.21
CA TRP A 15 -6.30 -6.48 9.76
C TRP A 15 -6.14 -4.97 10.01
N THR A 16 -4.89 -4.54 10.19
CA THR A 16 -4.52 -3.12 10.03
C THR A 16 -4.11 -2.92 8.58
N VAL A 17 -4.81 -2.04 7.88
CA VAL A 17 -4.68 -1.83 6.44
C VAL A 17 -4.19 -0.41 6.18
N LEU A 18 -3.19 -0.29 5.31
CA LEU A 18 -2.88 0.98 4.64
C LEU A 18 -3.50 0.94 3.24
N ALA A 19 -4.53 1.75 3.04
CA ALA A 19 -5.17 1.94 1.74
C ALA A 19 -4.56 3.15 1.05
N THR A 20 -4.10 2.97 -0.19
CA THR A 20 -3.41 4.01 -0.95
C THR A 20 -4.01 4.22 -2.32
N ASP A 21 -4.05 5.46 -2.77
CA ASP A 21 -4.41 5.85 -4.13
C ASP A 21 -3.87 7.27 -4.40
N THR A 22 -4.21 7.88 -5.53
CA THR A 22 -4.01 9.30 -5.81
C THR A 22 -4.89 10.17 -4.90
N SER A 23 -4.45 11.41 -4.62
CA SER A 23 -5.24 12.39 -3.84
C SER A 23 -6.68 12.56 -4.34
N LEU A 24 -6.89 12.51 -5.66
CA LEU A 24 -8.21 12.68 -6.27
C LEU A 24 -9.16 11.53 -5.89
N VAL A 25 -8.71 10.28 -6.01
CA VAL A 25 -9.50 9.09 -5.68
C VAL A 25 -9.69 8.98 -4.17
N ILE A 26 -8.66 9.33 -3.39
CA ILE A 26 -8.74 9.39 -1.93
C ILE A 26 -9.90 10.28 -1.48
N ASN A 27 -9.90 11.53 -1.92
CA ASN A 27 -10.86 12.53 -1.47
C ASN A 27 -12.27 12.24 -1.98
N LYS A 28 -12.39 11.77 -3.22
CA LYS A 28 -13.71 11.56 -3.85
C LYS A 28 -14.35 10.24 -3.48
N VAL A 29 -13.57 9.20 -3.15
CA VAL A 29 -14.13 7.85 -3.03
C VAL A 29 -13.61 7.07 -1.83
N LEU A 30 -12.30 6.89 -1.70
CA LEU A 30 -11.75 6.01 -0.66
C LEU A 30 -12.09 6.53 0.74
N SER A 31 -11.87 7.81 1.02
CA SER A 31 -12.15 8.41 2.33
C SER A 31 -13.65 8.39 2.68
N PRO A 32 -14.58 8.84 1.82
CA PRO A 32 -16.01 8.71 2.10
C PRO A 32 -16.47 7.27 2.39
N ASN A 33 -15.97 6.29 1.61
CA ASN A 33 -16.35 4.89 1.80
C ASN A 33 -15.79 4.32 3.09
N VAL A 34 -14.52 4.56 3.41
CA VAL A 34 -13.92 4.09 4.66
C VAL A 34 -14.59 4.75 5.86
N ASN A 35 -14.81 6.06 5.85
CA ASN A 35 -15.43 6.79 6.96
C ASN A 35 -16.84 6.29 7.29
N ARG A 36 -17.59 5.80 6.29
CA ARG A 36 -18.91 5.20 6.49
C ARG A 36 -18.87 3.92 7.32
N HIS A 37 -17.75 3.19 7.29
CA HIS A 37 -17.63 1.86 7.91
C HIS A 37 -16.60 1.79 9.04
N ALA A 38 -15.68 2.73 9.15
CA ALA A 38 -14.52 2.67 10.05
C ALA A 38 -14.89 2.39 11.52
N GLY A 39 -16.00 2.95 12.01
CA GLY A 39 -16.42 2.79 13.40
C GLY A 39 -16.93 1.40 13.78
N SER A 40 -17.26 0.54 12.81
CA SER A 40 -17.81 -0.81 13.06
C SER A 40 -16.86 -1.95 12.71
N LEU A 41 -15.67 -1.65 12.20
CA LEU A 41 -14.70 -2.67 11.79
C LEU A 41 -13.84 -3.11 12.98
N PRO A 42 -13.55 -4.42 13.12
CA PRO A 42 -12.62 -4.93 14.13
C PRO A 42 -11.17 -4.54 13.83
N GLY A 43 -10.82 -4.36 12.57
CA GLY A 43 -9.50 -3.88 12.11
C GLY A 43 -9.42 -2.35 12.03
N LYS A 44 -8.31 -1.86 11.46
CA LYS A 44 -8.08 -0.43 11.26
C LYS A 44 -7.73 -0.15 9.80
N ILE A 45 -8.19 0.96 9.26
CA ILE A 45 -7.82 1.43 7.92
C ILE A 45 -7.19 2.80 8.06
N HIS A 46 -5.98 2.93 7.51
CA HIS A 46 -5.30 4.19 7.32
C HIS A 46 -5.32 4.52 5.83
N ILE A 47 -5.52 5.79 5.50
CA ILE A 47 -5.59 6.26 4.13
C ILE A 47 -4.46 7.24 3.91
N ARG A 48 -3.61 6.97 2.92
CA ARG A 48 -2.53 7.87 2.53
C ARG A 48 -2.36 7.85 1.02
N GLU A 49 -2.01 8.98 0.45
CA GLU A 49 -1.64 9.04 -0.95
C GLU A 49 -0.35 8.26 -1.23
N LEU A 50 -0.33 7.53 -2.34
CA LEU A 50 0.87 6.92 -2.90
C LEU A 50 0.81 7.08 -4.43
N ASP A 51 1.46 8.11 -4.94
CA ASP A 51 1.66 8.30 -6.37
C ASP A 51 2.83 7.43 -6.85
N TRP A 52 2.54 6.43 -7.67
CA TRP A 52 3.57 5.51 -8.18
C TRP A 52 4.63 6.19 -9.04
N THR A 53 4.36 7.38 -9.57
CA THR A 53 5.32 8.15 -10.37
C THR A 53 6.40 8.82 -9.52
N VAL A 54 6.24 8.85 -8.20
CA VAL A 54 7.21 9.38 -7.25
C VAL A 54 8.16 8.28 -6.79
N SER A 55 9.45 8.51 -7.00
CA SER A 55 10.50 7.55 -6.66
C SER A 55 10.58 7.28 -5.15
N ALA A 56 10.91 6.04 -4.79
CA ALA A 56 10.85 5.57 -3.40
C ALA A 56 11.84 6.26 -2.44
N ASP A 57 12.93 6.85 -2.96
CA ASP A 57 13.86 7.67 -2.19
C ASP A 57 13.25 8.99 -1.70
N GLN A 58 12.14 9.41 -2.31
CA GLN A 58 11.40 10.63 -1.96
C GLN A 58 10.23 10.34 -1.00
N TRP A 59 9.98 9.08 -0.64
CA TRP A 59 8.85 8.73 0.21
C TRP A 59 9.05 9.20 1.66
N ASN A 60 8.02 9.84 2.19
CA ASN A 60 7.96 10.29 3.57
C ASN A 60 6.92 9.48 4.36
N TRP A 61 7.35 8.42 5.01
CA TRP A 61 6.48 7.58 5.85
C TRP A 61 5.91 8.29 7.09
N THR A 62 6.43 9.46 7.48
CA THR A 62 5.95 10.20 8.65
C THR A 62 4.83 11.19 8.33
N HIS A 63 4.63 11.54 7.05
CA HIS A 63 3.61 12.50 6.66
C HIS A 63 2.19 11.90 6.79
N PRO A 64 1.24 12.58 7.46
CA PRO A 64 0.00 11.95 7.94
C PRO A 64 -0.95 11.48 6.83
N THR A 65 -0.93 12.13 5.66
CA THR A 65 -1.93 11.93 4.59
C THR A 65 -1.36 11.51 3.25
N SER A 66 -0.03 11.52 3.09
CA SER A 66 0.63 11.27 1.80
C SER A 66 2.00 10.65 2.06
N ILE A 67 2.35 9.63 1.30
CA ILE A 67 3.68 9.00 1.32
C ILE A 67 4.59 9.72 0.33
N THR A 68 4.02 10.33 -0.71
CA THR A 68 4.76 10.91 -1.83
C THR A 68 4.91 12.43 -1.75
N THR A 69 4.44 13.06 -0.67
CA THR A 69 4.71 14.47 -0.40
C THR A 69 6.19 14.66 -0.01
N PRO A 70 6.94 15.54 -0.70
CA PRO A 70 8.33 15.83 -0.36
C PRO A 70 8.44 16.34 1.09
N LEU A 71 9.53 15.97 1.77
CA LEU A 71 9.89 16.62 3.02
C LEU A 71 10.07 18.14 2.77
N PRO A 72 9.56 19.01 3.66
CA PRO A 72 9.87 20.42 3.59
C PRO A 72 11.41 20.57 3.60
N PRO A 73 11.99 21.45 2.76
CA PRO A 73 13.43 21.65 2.76
C PRO A 73 13.88 22.06 4.17
N HIS A 74 14.83 21.30 4.74
CA HIS A 74 15.45 21.56 6.03
C HIS A 74 15.87 23.04 6.12
N GLY A 75 15.12 23.85 6.87
CA GLY A 75 15.45 25.27 7.06
C GLY A 75 14.27 26.25 7.09
N THR A 76 13.06 25.85 6.69
CA THR A 76 11.88 26.68 6.95
C THR A 76 11.43 26.50 8.39
N LYS A 77 11.90 27.39 9.28
CA LYS A 77 11.20 27.63 10.55
C LYS A 77 9.75 27.96 10.19
N GLN A 78 8.81 27.06 10.49
CA GLN A 78 7.38 27.37 10.40
C GLN A 78 7.15 28.65 11.21
N ALA A 79 6.77 29.72 10.52
CA ALA A 79 6.27 30.91 11.20
C ALA A 79 4.98 30.51 11.92
N PRO A 80 4.75 30.97 13.16
CA PRO A 80 3.48 30.73 13.83
C PRO A 80 2.39 31.38 12.98
N GLU A 81 1.41 30.56 12.61
CA GLU A 81 0.22 30.95 11.86
C GLU A 81 -0.57 31.97 12.69
N ALA A 82 -0.25 33.25 12.49
CA ALA A 82 -0.91 34.37 13.14
C ALA A 82 -1.77 35.12 12.13
N ALA A 83 -3.09 34.92 12.28
CA ALA A 83 -4.18 35.84 11.98
C ALA A 83 -4.26 36.42 10.56
N LEU A 84 -5.16 35.85 9.75
CA LEU A 84 -6.03 36.66 8.90
C LEU A 84 -7.50 36.34 9.24
N ASP A 85 -8.08 37.23 10.03
CA ASP A 85 -9.49 37.25 10.40
C ASP A 85 -10.33 37.81 9.24
N ARG A 86 -11.51 37.20 9.09
CA ARG A 86 -12.78 37.76 8.62
C ARG A 86 -13.14 37.77 7.11
N THR A 87 -13.97 36.78 6.74
CA THR A 87 -15.43 36.90 6.52
C THR A 87 -15.91 36.16 5.27
N THR A 88 -16.36 34.92 5.43
CA THR A 88 -17.54 34.40 4.70
C THR A 88 -18.12 33.21 5.45
N ARG A 89 -19.38 33.37 5.87
CA ARG A 89 -20.25 32.29 6.33
C ARG A 89 -20.33 31.22 5.23
N ASN A 90 -20.18 29.95 5.60
CA ASN A 90 -20.93 28.86 5.01
C ASN A 90 -20.92 27.64 5.94
N ASP A 91 -22.14 27.15 6.20
CA ASP A 91 -22.42 25.90 6.88
C ASP A 91 -21.80 24.73 6.10
N THR A 92 -20.72 24.15 6.62
CA THR A 92 -20.42 22.74 6.37
C THR A 92 -19.73 22.18 7.60
N ASN A 93 -20.37 21.20 8.24
CA ASN A 93 -19.77 20.37 9.29
C ASN A 93 -18.58 19.62 8.69
N ASP A 94 -17.39 20.21 8.80
CA ASP A 94 -16.13 19.54 8.52
C ASP A 94 -15.59 18.96 9.83
N ASN A 95 -15.96 17.70 10.08
CA ASN A 95 -15.53 16.96 11.25
C ASN A 95 -14.21 16.25 10.93
N THR A 96 -13.18 17.02 10.59
CA THR A 96 -11.79 16.58 10.43
C THR A 96 -11.02 16.78 11.74
N HIS A 97 -11.50 16.17 12.82
CA HIS A 97 -10.79 16.19 14.10
C HIS A 97 -10.82 14.83 14.81
N LEU A 98 -10.07 13.86 14.29
CA LEU A 98 -9.65 12.68 15.04
C LEU A 98 -8.27 12.21 14.56
N GLN A 99 -7.21 12.91 14.96
CA GLN A 99 -5.90 12.30 15.17
C GLN A 99 -5.31 12.88 16.46
N GLN A 100 -5.65 12.27 17.61
CA GLN A 100 -4.98 12.55 18.87
C GLN A 100 -3.55 12.00 18.85
N ALA A 101 -2.62 12.87 19.23
CA ALA A 101 -1.21 12.58 19.45
C ALA A 101 -1.01 11.59 20.61
N GLY A 102 -0.06 10.65 20.45
CA GLY A 102 0.50 9.86 21.55
C GLY A 102 0.11 8.38 21.61
N SER A 103 0.24 7.63 20.50
CA SER A 103 0.06 6.16 20.50
C SER A 103 1.11 5.44 19.64
N PRO A 104 1.38 4.16 19.92
CA PRO A 104 2.63 3.47 19.57
C PRO A 104 2.80 3.36 18.05
N VAL A 105 4.04 3.52 17.60
CA VAL A 105 4.56 3.37 16.23
C VAL A 105 3.49 2.92 15.23
N ASN A 106 2.95 3.87 14.48
CA ASN A 106 1.97 3.63 13.42
C ASN A 106 2.48 2.52 12.49
N LYS A 107 1.88 1.32 12.55
CA LYS A 107 2.18 0.15 11.68
C LYS A 107 1.77 0.37 10.21
N THR A 108 1.86 1.60 9.72
CA THR A 108 1.48 2.01 8.36
C THR A 108 2.70 2.33 7.50
N SER A 109 3.87 1.85 7.93
CA SER A 109 5.09 1.80 7.14
C SER A 109 5.55 0.34 7.02
N PRO A 110 6.45 0.03 6.07
CA PRO A 110 7.13 -1.26 6.05
C PRO A 110 7.73 -1.60 7.43
N PRO A 111 7.84 -2.90 7.76
CA PRO A 111 7.56 -4.04 6.90
C PRO A 111 6.06 -4.35 6.73
N PHE A 112 5.66 -4.76 5.51
CA PHE A 112 4.30 -5.26 5.23
C PHE A 112 4.27 -6.79 5.16
N ASP A 113 3.19 -7.41 5.61
CA ASP A 113 2.99 -8.86 5.45
C ASP A 113 2.39 -9.22 4.07
N LEU A 114 1.57 -8.31 3.54
CA LEU A 114 0.73 -8.53 2.37
C LEU A 114 0.57 -7.24 1.57
N ILE A 115 0.67 -7.34 0.25
CA ILE A 115 0.31 -6.27 -0.69
C ILE A 115 -0.79 -6.82 -1.60
N ILE A 116 -1.85 -6.05 -1.80
CA ILE A 116 -2.95 -6.39 -2.71
C ILE A 116 -3.13 -5.26 -3.71
N MET A 117 -3.26 -5.61 -4.97
CA MET A 117 -3.72 -4.71 -6.02
C MET A 117 -4.65 -5.43 -6.99
N SER A 118 -5.52 -4.65 -7.61
CA SER A 118 -6.49 -5.12 -8.56
C SER A 118 -6.76 -4.01 -9.54
N ASP A 119 -6.90 -4.35 -10.83
CA ASP A 119 -7.24 -3.38 -11.88
C ASP A 119 -6.27 -2.19 -11.93
N THR A 120 -4.97 -2.47 -11.74
CA THR A 120 -3.90 -1.46 -11.77
C THR A 120 -3.04 -1.53 -13.04
N LEU A 121 -3.17 -2.61 -13.83
CA LEU A 121 -2.45 -2.82 -15.08
C LEU A 121 -3.33 -2.49 -16.28
N TYR A 122 -3.51 -1.22 -16.61
CA TYR A 122 -4.31 -0.80 -17.76
C TYR A 122 -3.69 0.32 -18.60
N VAL A 123 -2.63 0.97 -18.11
CA VAL A 123 -1.89 2.04 -18.82
C VAL A 123 -0.42 1.65 -18.89
N PRO A 124 0.15 1.41 -20.10
CA PRO A 124 1.54 0.99 -20.25
C PRO A 124 2.56 1.93 -19.62
N GLU A 125 2.31 3.23 -19.64
CA GLU A 125 3.19 4.26 -19.09
C GLU A 125 3.33 4.16 -17.56
N LEU A 126 2.34 3.57 -16.87
CA LEU A 126 2.35 3.37 -15.43
C LEU A 126 2.95 2.03 -15.00
N LEU A 127 3.26 1.13 -15.95
CA LEU A 127 3.78 -0.20 -15.62
C LEU A 127 5.11 -0.14 -14.86
N THR A 128 6.08 0.64 -15.36
CA THR A 128 7.39 0.75 -14.70
C THR A 128 7.27 1.43 -13.32
N PRO A 129 6.63 2.61 -13.19
CA PRO A 129 6.40 3.24 -11.89
C PRO A 129 5.71 2.34 -10.86
N LEU A 130 4.69 1.57 -11.29
CA LEU A 130 4.00 0.62 -10.43
C LEU A 130 4.94 -0.51 -9.96
N LEU A 131 5.70 -1.12 -10.87
CA LEU A 131 6.63 -2.21 -10.50
C LEU A 131 7.78 -1.71 -9.62
N ASP A 132 8.29 -0.49 -9.87
CA ASP A 132 9.27 0.17 -9.00
C ASP A 132 8.72 0.36 -7.58
N THR A 133 7.47 0.79 -7.47
CA THR A 133 6.76 0.93 -6.18
C THR A 133 6.66 -0.41 -5.46
N ILE A 134 6.17 -1.47 -6.12
CA ILE A 134 6.02 -2.80 -5.51
C ILE A 134 7.39 -3.33 -5.04
N TYR A 135 8.41 -3.20 -5.88
CA TYR A 135 9.76 -3.65 -5.55
C TYR A 135 10.34 -2.89 -4.35
N ALA A 136 10.17 -1.57 -4.30
CA ALA A 136 10.60 -0.76 -3.16
C ALA A 136 9.89 -1.17 -1.86
N LEU A 137 8.57 -1.38 -1.89
CA LEU A 137 7.80 -1.88 -0.74
C LEU A 137 8.29 -3.25 -0.28
N CYS A 138 8.58 -4.16 -1.21
CA CYS A 138 9.05 -5.50 -0.89
C CYS A 138 10.46 -5.51 -0.28
N THR A 139 11.35 -4.63 -0.77
CA THR A 139 12.74 -4.56 -0.32
C THR A 139 12.92 -3.77 0.98
N ALA A 140 12.00 -2.85 1.28
CA ALA A 140 11.97 -2.14 2.56
C ALA A 140 11.83 -3.10 3.76
N ASN A 141 11.18 -4.25 3.60
CA ASN A 141 11.11 -5.30 4.62
C ASN A 141 12.47 -5.91 4.99
N SER A 142 13.41 -5.90 4.04
CA SER A 142 14.71 -6.57 4.20
C SER A 142 15.80 -5.64 4.73
N ASN A 143 15.54 -4.34 4.81
CA ASN A 143 16.52 -3.36 5.28
C ASN A 143 16.10 -2.72 6.61
N PRO A 144 16.50 -3.28 7.77
CA PRO A 144 16.19 -2.71 9.08
C PRO A 144 16.90 -1.37 9.36
N LYS A 145 17.71 -0.85 8.42
CA LYS A 145 18.39 0.44 8.56
C LYS A 145 17.47 1.60 8.20
N GLY A 146 16.49 1.87 9.06
CA GLY A 146 15.61 3.04 8.96
C GLY A 146 15.07 3.46 10.32
N SER A 147 15.60 4.57 10.83
CA SER A 147 15.07 5.44 11.90
C SER A 147 15.22 5.05 13.38
N SER A 148 16.44 4.77 13.84
CA SER A 148 16.83 5.18 15.20
C SER A 148 17.97 6.18 15.10
N LEU A 149 17.63 7.47 15.13
CA LEU A 149 18.56 8.56 15.41
C LEU A 149 18.71 8.65 16.93
N ASP A 150 19.40 7.67 17.54
CA ASP A 150 19.83 7.78 18.94
C ASP A 150 21.35 7.54 19.02
N PRO A 151 22.17 8.61 19.10
CA PRO A 151 23.64 8.49 19.08
C PRO A 151 24.26 8.10 20.43
N THR A 152 23.50 7.55 21.40
CA THR A 152 23.97 7.50 22.81
C THR A 152 24.00 6.13 23.48
N SER A 153 24.11 5.03 22.74
CA SER A 153 24.29 3.70 23.35
C SER A 153 25.47 2.94 22.75
N GLN A 154 26.66 3.22 23.28
CA GLN A 154 27.78 2.29 23.26
C GLN A 154 27.49 1.16 24.27
N GLY A 155 27.25 -0.05 23.79
CA GLY A 155 27.00 -1.22 24.63
C GLY A 155 27.14 -2.53 23.86
N THR A 156 28.33 -3.12 23.95
CA THR A 156 28.68 -4.55 23.85
C THR A 156 27.86 -5.47 22.94
N SER A 157 28.51 -5.87 21.85
CA SER A 157 28.35 -7.08 21.03
C SER A 157 27.63 -8.28 21.66
N SER A 158 26.51 -8.67 21.05
CA SER A 158 26.07 -10.05 20.94
C SER A 158 25.68 -10.32 19.49
N ASP A 159 26.37 -11.28 18.86
CA ASP A 159 26.11 -11.81 17.52
C ASP A 159 24.68 -12.38 17.42
N HIS A 160 23.74 -11.53 17.03
CA HIS A 160 22.50 -11.95 16.42
C HIS A 160 22.35 -11.11 15.15
N SER A 161 22.82 -11.66 14.03
CA SER A 161 22.51 -11.12 12.71
C SER A 161 21.00 -10.83 12.64
N PRO A 162 20.58 -9.59 12.34
CA PRO A 162 19.16 -9.29 12.25
C PRO A 162 18.57 -10.16 11.14
N SER A 163 17.71 -11.11 11.52
CA SER A 163 16.98 -11.92 10.56
C SER A 163 16.12 -10.98 9.72
N SER A 164 16.53 -10.75 8.46
CA SER A 164 15.73 -9.96 7.53
C SER A 164 14.36 -10.60 7.42
N LEU A 165 13.29 -9.82 7.65
CA LEU A 165 11.94 -10.33 7.43
C LEU A 165 11.79 -10.74 5.96
N PRO A 166 11.04 -11.82 5.67
CA PRO A 166 10.77 -12.20 4.31
C PRO A 166 10.04 -11.06 3.57
N PRO A 167 10.24 -10.91 2.26
CA PRO A 167 9.44 -10.00 1.45
C PRO A 167 7.94 -10.33 1.56
N PRO A 168 7.05 -9.32 1.47
CA PRO A 168 5.61 -9.55 1.49
C PRO A 168 5.18 -10.42 0.32
N THR A 169 4.09 -11.16 0.51
CA THR A 169 3.37 -11.73 -0.64
C THR A 169 2.57 -10.62 -1.33
N VAL A 170 2.64 -10.56 -2.65
CA VAL A 170 1.84 -9.64 -3.46
C VAL A 170 0.75 -10.44 -4.17
N TYR A 171 -0.51 -10.04 -4.02
CA TYR A 171 -1.61 -10.53 -4.84
C TYR A 171 -2.03 -9.48 -5.86
N VAL A 172 -2.10 -9.90 -7.11
CA VAL A 172 -2.44 -9.04 -8.26
C VAL A 172 -3.68 -9.62 -8.93
N GLY A 173 -4.80 -8.90 -8.85
CA GLY A 173 -6.02 -9.17 -9.60
C GLY A 173 -5.98 -8.46 -10.96
N LEU A 174 -6.15 -9.22 -12.04
CA LEU A 174 -6.05 -8.73 -13.42
C LEU A 174 -7.29 -9.11 -14.20
N GLU A 175 -7.76 -8.20 -15.04
CA GLU A 175 -8.74 -8.50 -16.09
C GLU A 175 -8.01 -8.52 -17.43
N ARG A 176 -8.17 -9.60 -18.22
CA ARG A 176 -7.44 -9.78 -19.49
C ARG A 176 -7.99 -8.93 -20.65
N ARG A 177 -7.89 -7.61 -20.51
CA ARG A 177 -8.27 -6.63 -21.54
C ARG A 177 -7.29 -6.61 -22.72
N ASP A 178 -5.99 -6.75 -22.44
CA ASP A 178 -4.93 -6.86 -23.45
C ASP A 178 -3.94 -7.97 -23.02
N PRO A 179 -4.05 -9.18 -23.60
CA PRO A 179 -3.18 -10.30 -23.23
C PRO A 179 -1.69 -10.04 -23.47
N ALA A 180 -1.33 -9.30 -24.53
CA ALA A 180 0.08 -9.04 -24.86
C ALA A 180 0.71 -8.08 -23.85
N PHE A 181 -0.04 -7.03 -23.48
CA PHE A 181 0.40 -6.12 -22.44
C PHE A 181 0.54 -6.83 -21.09
N MET A 182 -0.43 -7.67 -20.69
CA MET A 182 -0.37 -8.41 -19.44
C MET A 182 0.83 -9.35 -19.37
N GLU A 183 1.12 -10.07 -20.46
CA GLU A 183 2.28 -10.96 -20.54
C GLU A 183 3.59 -10.17 -20.46
N SER A 184 3.63 -8.97 -21.05
CA SER A 184 4.79 -8.07 -20.94
C SER A 184 4.99 -7.57 -19.51
N ALA A 185 3.91 -7.25 -18.78
CA ALA A 185 3.97 -6.81 -17.39
C ALA A 185 4.47 -7.91 -16.44
N ILE A 186 3.95 -9.14 -16.61
CA ILE A 186 4.37 -10.32 -15.83
C ILE A 186 5.83 -10.67 -16.13
N SER A 187 6.24 -10.61 -17.41
CA SER A 187 7.63 -10.86 -17.80
C SER A 187 8.56 -9.80 -17.24
N LEU A 188 8.18 -8.52 -17.27
CA LEU A 188 8.97 -7.44 -16.69
C LEU A 188 9.15 -7.62 -15.17
N ALA A 189 8.08 -7.97 -14.43
CA ALA A 189 8.15 -8.27 -13.01
C ALA A 189 9.12 -9.43 -12.70
N ARG A 190 9.11 -10.49 -13.52
CA ARG A 190 10.01 -11.63 -13.37
C ARG A 190 11.46 -11.29 -13.71
N ASP A 191 11.67 -10.73 -14.90
CA ASP A 191 12.99 -10.67 -15.53
C ASP A 191 13.80 -9.47 -15.04
N LYS A 192 13.16 -8.31 -14.78
CA LYS A 192 13.83 -7.11 -14.27
C LYS A 192 13.85 -7.06 -12.75
N TYR A 193 12.74 -7.41 -12.10
CA TYR A 193 12.59 -7.22 -10.65
C TYR A 193 12.80 -8.50 -9.83
N GLY A 194 12.88 -9.67 -10.47
CA GLY A 194 13.16 -10.93 -9.77
C GLY A 194 11.97 -11.52 -9.01
N PHE A 195 10.74 -11.17 -9.38
CA PHE A 195 9.55 -11.79 -8.81
C PHE A 195 9.36 -13.22 -9.35
N VAL A 196 9.04 -14.16 -8.46
CA VAL A 196 8.38 -15.41 -8.84
C VAL A 196 6.90 -15.13 -8.98
N THR A 197 6.38 -15.27 -10.20
CA THR A 197 4.97 -15.02 -10.52
C THR A 197 4.23 -16.35 -10.69
N THR A 198 3.08 -16.52 -10.04
CA THR A 198 2.28 -17.74 -10.13
C THR A 198 0.81 -17.41 -10.26
N ARG A 199 0.19 -17.83 -11.36
CA ARG A 199 -1.26 -17.73 -11.53
C ARG A 199 -1.97 -18.70 -10.58
N ILE A 200 -2.93 -18.20 -9.80
CA ILE A 200 -3.81 -19.03 -9.00
C ILE A 200 -4.86 -19.62 -9.93
N SER A 201 -5.02 -20.94 -9.92
CA SER A 201 -6.00 -21.59 -10.80
C SER A 201 -7.43 -21.18 -10.44
N GLY A 202 -8.28 -21.01 -11.45
CA GLY A 202 -9.70 -20.69 -11.27
C GLY A 202 -10.42 -21.67 -10.34
N ARG A 203 -10.07 -22.97 -10.38
CA ARG A 203 -10.59 -23.97 -9.44
C ARG A 203 -10.27 -23.63 -7.98
N ARG A 204 -9.05 -23.17 -7.68
CA ARG A 204 -8.67 -22.79 -6.31
C ARG A 204 -9.39 -21.53 -5.87
N LEU A 205 -9.56 -20.56 -6.77
CA LEU A 205 -10.35 -19.35 -6.51
C LEU A 205 -11.81 -19.70 -6.24
N ALA A 206 -12.44 -20.52 -7.08
CA ALA A 206 -13.82 -20.96 -6.91
C ALA A 206 -14.04 -21.67 -5.57
N VAL A 207 -13.12 -22.52 -5.14
CA VAL A 207 -13.18 -23.17 -3.81
C VAL A 207 -13.04 -22.14 -2.69
N ALA A 208 -12.12 -21.18 -2.80
CA ALA A 208 -11.91 -20.16 -1.76
C ALA A 208 -13.11 -19.22 -1.63
N VAL A 209 -13.64 -18.75 -2.76
CA VAL A 209 -14.78 -17.84 -2.85
C VAL A 209 -16.08 -18.56 -2.45
N GLY A 210 -16.23 -19.84 -2.81
CA GLY A 210 -17.34 -20.70 -2.36
C GLY A 210 -17.42 -20.87 -0.85
N LYS A 211 -16.28 -20.93 -0.15
CA LYS A 211 -16.25 -20.95 1.33
C LYS A 211 -16.77 -19.64 1.95
N ALA A 212 -16.68 -18.53 1.21
CA ALA A 212 -17.24 -17.25 1.61
C ALA A 212 -18.72 -17.08 1.19
N GLY A 213 -19.36 -18.15 0.65
CA GLY A 213 -20.75 -18.13 0.22
C GLY A 213 -20.99 -17.50 -1.15
N VAL A 214 -19.94 -17.18 -1.89
CA VAL A 214 -20.03 -16.58 -3.23
C VAL A 214 -19.78 -17.64 -4.29
N LYS A 215 -20.61 -17.69 -5.33
CA LYS A 215 -20.41 -18.58 -6.46
C LYS A 215 -19.44 -17.92 -7.44
N TRP A 216 -18.39 -18.64 -7.81
CA TRP A 216 -17.52 -18.24 -8.93
C TRP A 216 -18.23 -18.62 -10.23
N GLU A 217 -18.62 -17.61 -11.00
CA GLU A 217 -19.41 -17.73 -12.23
C GLU A 217 -18.58 -17.35 -13.46
N ASP A 218 -19.06 -17.73 -14.65
CA ASP A 218 -18.38 -17.51 -15.94
C ASP A 218 -18.07 -16.02 -16.23
N ILE A 219 -18.78 -15.09 -15.58
CA ILE A 219 -18.50 -13.63 -15.68
C ILE A 219 -17.10 -13.25 -15.13
N TRP A 220 -16.42 -14.16 -14.43
CA TRP A 220 -15.07 -13.98 -13.89
C TRP A 220 -14.01 -14.73 -14.72
N ASP A 221 -14.35 -15.28 -15.89
CA ASP A 221 -13.43 -16.09 -16.70
C ASP A 221 -12.23 -15.28 -17.22
N ASP A 222 -12.44 -13.99 -17.46
CA ASP A 222 -11.38 -13.06 -17.88
C ASP A 222 -10.60 -12.48 -16.69
N VAL A 223 -10.98 -12.81 -15.46
CA VAL A 223 -10.32 -12.36 -14.24
C VAL A 223 -9.29 -13.40 -13.77
N GLU A 224 -8.08 -12.93 -13.56
CA GLU A 224 -6.97 -13.72 -13.06
C GLU A 224 -6.47 -13.17 -11.73
N VAL A 225 -6.07 -14.08 -10.86
CA VAL A 225 -5.35 -13.71 -9.64
C VAL A 225 -3.96 -14.31 -9.70
N TRP A 226 -2.96 -13.47 -9.55
CA TRP A 226 -1.56 -13.84 -9.53
C TRP A 226 -0.97 -13.62 -8.14
N LYS A 227 -0.13 -14.55 -7.71
CA LYS A 227 0.72 -14.42 -6.52
C LYS A 227 2.14 -14.10 -6.98
N TRP A 228 2.69 -12.98 -6.52
CA TRP A 228 4.08 -12.62 -6.75
C TRP A 228 4.86 -12.64 -5.42
N VAL A 229 6.07 -13.18 -5.46
CA VAL A 229 7.00 -13.24 -4.33
C VAL A 229 8.37 -12.80 -4.80
N LEU A 230 8.97 -11.82 -4.12
CA LEU A 230 10.31 -11.37 -4.46
C LEU A 230 11.34 -12.41 -3.98
N LYS A 231 12.25 -12.84 -4.87
CA LYS A 231 13.34 -13.74 -4.46
C LYS A 231 14.32 -13.04 -3.52
N PRO A 232 14.85 -13.73 -2.49
CA PRO A 232 15.98 -13.22 -1.71
C PRO A 232 17.18 -12.92 -2.62
N LYS A 233 17.91 -11.83 -2.35
CA LYS A 233 19.17 -11.54 -3.05
C LYS A 233 20.16 -12.68 -2.78
N GLY A 234 20.51 -13.45 -3.81
CA GLY A 234 21.50 -14.53 -3.73
C GLY A 234 21.03 -15.89 -4.27
N GLU A 235 19.73 -16.07 -4.53
CA GLU A 235 19.23 -17.26 -5.22
C GLU A 235 19.34 -17.09 -6.75
N THR A 236 20.44 -17.58 -7.34
CA THR A 236 20.56 -17.75 -8.80
C THR A 236 19.56 -18.80 -9.32
N GLN A 237 19.04 -18.56 -10.53
CA GLN A 237 18.08 -19.45 -11.23
C GLN A 237 18.66 -20.84 -11.53
#